data_AF-A0A849TKZ3-F1
#
_entry.id   AF-A0A849TKZ3-F1
#
_cell.length_a   1.000
_cell.length_b   1.000
_cell.length_c   1.000
_cell.angle_alpha   90.00
_cell.angle_beta   90.00
_cell.angle_gamma   90.00
#
_symmetry.space_group_name_H-M   'P 1'
#
loop_
_entity.id
_entity.type
_entity.pdbx_description
1 polymer ?
#
loop_
_entity_poly.entity_id
_entity_poly.type
_entity_poly.pdbx_seq_one_letter_code
_entity_poly.pdbx_strand_id
1 'polypeptide(L)' 'MTSSLPVRPIDRSEWLDGGPLGILLIHGLGGTPVEMRFLARALARHGHTVFTMQLAGHCGSTHDLGRSTLGDWSRSVDR' A
#
# COMPACT_ATOMS: atom_id res chain seq x y z
N MET A 1 12.31 -30.74 11.88
CA MET A 1 11.29 -29.75 12.29
C MET A 1 11.81 -28.37 11.95
N THR A 2 11.50 -27.86 10.75
CA THR A 2 11.88 -26.49 10.37
C THR A 2 10.88 -25.54 11.01
N SER A 3 11.27 -24.88 12.10
CA SER A 3 10.53 -23.74 12.63
C SER A 3 10.62 -22.61 11.62
N SER A 4 9.59 -22.42 10.81
CA SER A 4 9.45 -21.23 9.97
C SER A 4 8.90 -20.12 10.85
N LEU A 5 9.76 -19.17 11.22
CA LEU A 5 9.31 -17.92 11.81
C LEU A 5 8.26 -17.27 10.90
N PRO A 6 7.19 -16.66 11.44
CA PRO A 6 6.22 -15.95 10.61
C PRO A 6 6.95 -14.83 9.87
N VAL A 7 7.03 -14.96 8.54
CA VAL A 7 7.49 -13.87 7.68
C VAL A 7 6.50 -12.73 7.90
N ARG A 8 6.95 -11.65 8.54
CA ARG A 8 6.15 -10.42 8.59
C ARG A 8 5.89 -10.01 7.13
N PRO A 9 4.64 -9.77 6.73
CA PRO A 9 4.36 -9.24 5.40
C PRO A 9 5.16 -7.96 5.22
N ILE A 10 5.96 -7.89 4.16
CA ILE A 10 6.67 -6.67 3.81
C ILE A 10 5.60 -5.66 3.40
N ASP A 11 5.48 -4.58 4.17
CA ASP A 11 4.69 -3.43 3.77
C ASP A 11 5.42 -2.70 2.64
N ARG A 12 4.77 -2.61 1.49
CA ARG A 12 5.26 -1.96 0.27
C ARG A 12 4.70 -0.54 0.12
N SER A 13 4.05 -0.01 1.15
CA SER A 13 3.62 1.38 1.16
C SER A 13 4.83 2.32 1.06
N GLU A 14 4.66 3.46 0.40
CA GLU A 14 5.72 4.47 0.22
C GLU A 14 5.15 5.83 0.65
N TRP A 15 5.96 6.57 1.40
CA TRP A 15 5.69 7.93 1.81
C TRP A 15 6.71 8.86 1.15
N LEU A 16 6.23 9.91 0.50
CA LEU A 16 7.04 10.94 -0.12
C LEU A 16 6.70 12.28 0.54
N ASP A 17 7.68 12.83 1.26
CA ASP A 17 7.53 14.14 1.89
C ASP A 17 7.44 15.27 0.84
N GLY A 18 6.58 16.24 1.13
CA GLY A 18 6.41 17.43 0.31
C GLY A 18 5.80 18.59 1.11
N GLY A 19 4.87 19.30 0.51
CA GLY A 19 4.16 20.43 1.10
C GLY A 19 2.93 20.03 1.93
N PRO A 20 2.13 21.03 2.35
CA PRO A 20 1.05 20.82 3.34
C PRO A 20 -0.18 20.09 2.79
N LEU A 21 -0.32 19.97 1.46
CA LEU A 21 -1.39 19.17 0.86
C LEU A 21 -0.94 17.70 0.78
N GLY A 22 -1.66 16.84 1.51
CA GLY A 22 -1.50 15.39 1.47
C GLY A 22 -2.36 14.74 0.40
N ILE A 23 -1.81 13.74 -0.31
CA ILE A 23 -2.51 12.94 -1.31
C ILE A 23 -2.35 11.46 -0.97
N LEU A 24 -3.47 10.76 -0.79
CA LEU A 24 -3.53 9.32 -0.61
C LEU A 24 -3.80 8.62 -1.95
N LEU A 25 -2.96 7.66 -2.32
CA LEU A 25 -3.12 6.84 -3.52
C LEU A 25 -3.44 5.40 -3.14
N ILE A 26 -4.58 4.90 -3.64
CA ILE A 26 -5.14 3.58 -3.37
C ILE A 26 -5.21 2.80 -4.69
N HIS A 27 -4.59 1.62 -4.74
CA HIS A 27 -4.60 0.76 -5.92
C HIS A 27 -5.88 -0.09 -6.03
N GLY A 28 -6.09 -0.71 -7.19
CA GLY A 28 -7.22 -1.61 -7.44
C GLY A 28 -6.99 -3.06 -6.97
N LEU A 29 -8.03 -3.89 -7.13
CA LEU A 29 -7.98 -5.33 -6.87
C LEU A 29 -6.92 -6.01 -7.74
N GLY A 30 -6.03 -6.78 -7.13
CA GLY A 30 -4.92 -7.45 -7.82
C GLY A 30 -3.75 -6.52 -8.19
N GLY A 31 -3.89 -5.22 -7.91
CA GLY A 31 -2.83 -4.22 -8.05
C GLY A 31 -1.88 -4.20 -6.86
N THR A 32 -0.89 -3.31 -6.94
CA THR A 32 0.09 -3.07 -5.86
C THR A 32 0.48 -1.59 -5.82
N PRO A 33 1.06 -1.08 -4.71
CA PRO A 33 1.55 0.31 -4.67
C PRO A 33 2.52 0.66 -5.81
N VAL A 34 3.24 -0.34 -6.33
CA VAL A 34 4.27 -0.16 -7.37
C VAL A 34 3.71 0.46 -8.65
N GLU A 35 2.47 0.12 -9.03
CA GLU A 35 1.85 0.64 -10.25
C GLU A 35 1.60 2.16 -10.19
N MET A 36 1.46 2.69 -8.97
CA MET A 36 1.19 4.11 -8.71
C MET A 36 2.46 4.96 -8.60
N ARG A 37 3.66 4.35 -8.60
CA ARG A 37 4.93 5.01 -8.31
C ARG A 37 5.24 6.20 -9.23
N PHE A 38 4.90 6.11 -10.51
CA PHE A 38 5.13 7.21 -11.46
C PHE A 38 4.25 8.42 -11.14
N LEU A 39 2.98 8.18 -10.82
CA LEU A 39 2.04 9.22 -10.39
C LEU A 39 2.48 9.85 -9.06
N ALA A 40 2.82 9.01 -8.07
CA ALA A 40 3.25 9.47 -6.76
C ALA A 40 4.44 10.41 -6.84
N ARG A 41 5.47 10.03 -7.61
CA ARG A 41 6.65 10.86 -7.83
C ARG A 41 6.34 12.14 -8.61
N ALA A 42 5.39 12.12 -9.55
CA ALA A 42 4.99 13.33 -10.26
C ALA A 42 4.33 14.33 -9.30
N LEU A 43 3.39 13.87 -8.48
CA LEU A 43 2.71 14.68 -7.47
C LEU A 43 3.69 15.24 -6.43
N ALA A 44 4.63 14.41 -5.96
CA ALA A 44 5.67 14.84 -5.03
C ALA A 44 6.59 15.91 -5.65
N ARG A 45 6.98 15.77 -6.93
CA ARG A 45 7.74 16.82 -7.65
C ARG A 45 6.97 18.14 -7.80
N HIS A 46 5.63 18.10 -7.76
CA HIS A 46 4.80 19.30 -7.70
C HIS A 46 4.63 19.86 -6.27
N GLY A 47 5.35 19.31 -5.29
CA GLY A 47 5.38 19.83 -3.92
C GLY A 47 4.27 19.30 -3.03
N HIS A 48 3.65 18.15 -3.35
CA HIS A 48 2.65 17.51 -2.48
C HIS A 48 3.29 16.42 -1.61
N THR A 49 2.78 16.25 -0.39
CA THR A 49 3.08 15.05 0.41
C THR A 49 2.22 13.91 -0.11
N VAL A 50 2.81 12.76 -0.43
CA VAL A 50 2.09 11.66 -1.08
C VAL A 50 2.31 10.35 -0.32
N PHE A 51 1.22 9.65 -0.03
CA PHE A 51 1.25 8.30 0.53
C PHE A 51 0.62 7.31 -0.45
N THR A 52 1.41 6.36 -0.93
CA THR A 52 0.89 5.20 -1.69
C THR A 52 0.79 4.02 -0.74
N MET A 53 -0.44 3.57 -0.47
CA MET A 53 -0.69 2.53 0.53
C MET A 53 -0.80 1.14 -0.08
N GLN A 54 -0.38 0.12 0.67
CA GLN A 54 -0.73 -1.27 0.43
C GLN A 54 -2.03 -1.63 1.15
N LEU A 55 -3.01 -2.15 0.41
CA LEU A 55 -4.22 -2.71 1.02
C LEU A 55 -3.95 -4.08 1.66
N ALA A 56 -4.67 -4.38 2.75
CA ALA A 56 -4.59 -5.69 3.41
C ALA A 56 -4.72 -6.86 2.41
N GLY A 57 -3.91 -7.91 2.61
CA GLY A 57 -3.87 -9.09 1.75
C GLY A 57 -3.12 -8.91 0.42
N HIS A 58 -2.78 -7.69 0.00
CA HIS A 58 -1.99 -7.45 -1.21
C HIS A 58 -0.48 -7.56 -0.94
N CYS A 59 0.31 -7.67 -2.02
CA CYS A 59 1.78 -7.84 -2.00
C CYS A 59 2.30 -9.06 -1.20
N GLY A 60 1.40 -9.98 -0.84
CA GLY A 60 1.70 -11.30 -0.28
C GLY A 60 1.35 -12.41 -1.28
N SER A 61 0.79 -13.51 -0.78
CA SER A 61 0.28 -14.59 -1.62
C SER A 61 -1.15 -14.35 -2.10
N THR A 62 -1.57 -15.09 -3.13
CA THR A 62 -2.99 -15.09 -3.57
C THR A 62 -3.92 -15.62 -2.48
N HIS A 63 -3.42 -16.47 -1.57
CA HIS A 63 -4.15 -16.92 -0.40
C HIS A 63 -4.42 -15.77 0.58
N ASP A 64 -3.43 -14.89 0.81
CA ASP A 64 -3.60 -13.72 1.67
C ASP A 64 -4.63 -12.75 1.08
N LEU A 65 -4.57 -12.52 -0.24
CA LEU A 65 -5.54 -11.69 -0.94
C LEU A 65 -6.95 -12.28 -0.85
N GLY A 66 -7.11 -13.58 -1.10
CA GLY A 66 -8.40 -14.27 -1.05
C GLY A 66 -9.02 -14.34 0.35
N ARG A 67 -8.23 -14.15 1.42
CA ARG A 67 -8.72 -14.06 2.81
C ARG A 67 -9.10 -12.64 3.24
N SER A 68 -8.69 -11.62 2.49
CA SER A 68 -8.98 -10.23 2.83
C SER A 68 -10.42 -9.87 2.51
N THR A 69 -11.00 -8.97 3.32
CA THR A 69 -12.38 -8.51 3.18
C THR A 69 -12.44 -7.03 2.83
N LEU A 70 -13.59 -6.57 2.35
CA LEU A 70 -13.84 -5.14 2.16
C LEU A 70 -13.55 -4.34 3.45
N GLY A 71 -13.92 -4.88 4.62
CA GLY A 71 -13.66 -4.24 5.91
C GLY A 71 -12.16 -4.16 6.25
N ASP A 72 -11.35 -5.12 5.81
CA ASP A 72 -9.88 -5.04 5.96
C ASP A 72 -9.29 -3.94 5.07
N TRP A 73 -9.84 -3.76 3.87
CA TRP A 73 -9.41 -2.71 2.95
C TRP A 73 -9.80 -1.33 3.49
N SER A 74 -11.03 -1.15 3.99
CA SER A 74 -11.44 0.10 4.66
C SER A 74 -10.55 0.43 5.85
N ARG A 75 -10.27 -0.55 6.74
CA ARG A 75 -9.34 -0.38 7.87
C ARG A 75 -7.89 -0.11 7.47
N SER A 76 -7.51 -0.38 6.23
CA SER A 76 -6.19 -0.01 5.74
C SER A 76 -6.16 1.49 5.43
N VAL A 77 -7.26 2.03 4.90
CA VAL A 77 -7.41 3.44 4.49
C VAL A 77 -7.59 4.38 5.69
N ASP A 78 -8.31 3.93 6.72
CA ASP A 78 -8.66 4.76 7.89
C ASP A 78 -7.51 4.97 8.90
N ARG A 79 -6.25 4.74 8.52
CA ARG A 79 -5.07 4.76 9.42
C ARG A 79 -4.34 6.10 9.47
#